data_AF-K1Q8R3-F1
#
_entry.id   AF-K1Q8R3-F1
#
_cell.length_a   1.000
_cell.length_b   1.000
_cell.length_c   1.000
_cell.angle_alpha   90.00
_cell.angle_beta   90.00
_cell.angle_gamma   90.00
#
_symmetry.space_group_name_H-M   'P 1'
#
loop_
_entity.id
_entity.type
_entity.pdbx_description
1 polymer ?
#
loop_
_entity_poly.entity_id
_entity_poly.type
_entity_poly.pdbx_seq_one_letter_code
_entity_poly.pdbx_strand_id
1 'polypeptide(L)'
;MFTDDGEGSKSVEIKYGPSGNVSLEVFDGVVALNAKNCIISTLCLEAYKCESLSSYREDCSTCHFLNQSKGYECQWCQNTGCVDVDNNQCSQADTCGGPTVTKISPTDGPPEGGTEVTIEGFNFGIKSDVTVTIAGVQCENVTFVGRRMRCITLSKSFDSPEKSEESGQVVVTVDGMNSSDDIQFTYKVGGKLRDDIKVSHERADDHGGTTFKVIGEGFIAIDNLTVGFVDSEERGSGCRILTQTKLECTYPSNKESEKLRKEEGTRSNIAIYLDGFSHTFTSSVLYVDDPLFAAFNDTCNTTYNFNPRLEDSIKLVVSRLIC
;
A
#
# COMPACT_ATOMS: atom_id res chain seq x y z
N MET A 1 11.82 -44.64 -16.40
CA MET A 1 11.14 -45.05 -15.14
C MET A 1 11.86 -44.33 -14.01
N PHE A 2 11.14 -43.87 -12.99
CA PHE A 2 11.81 -43.38 -11.78
C PHE A 2 12.23 -44.60 -10.97
N THR A 3 13.52 -44.72 -10.69
CA THR A 3 14.06 -45.74 -9.78
C THR A 3 14.54 -45.03 -8.51
N ASP A 4 14.12 -45.55 -7.38
CA ASP A 4 14.55 -45.09 -6.06
C ASP A 4 15.72 -45.97 -5.62
N ASP A 5 16.89 -45.33 -5.48
CA ASP A 5 18.15 -46.03 -5.20
C ASP A 5 18.42 -46.13 -3.68
N GLY A 6 17.44 -45.78 -2.83
CA GLY A 6 17.50 -46.00 -1.38
C GLY A 6 18.37 -45.00 -0.60
N GLU A 7 18.98 -44.02 -1.26
CA GLU A 7 19.72 -42.90 -0.66
C GLU A 7 18.97 -41.54 -0.75
N GLY A 8 17.67 -41.55 -1.10
CA GLY A 8 16.87 -40.33 -1.28
C GLY A 8 17.10 -39.60 -2.61
N SER A 9 17.82 -40.23 -3.54
CA SER A 9 18.00 -39.78 -4.92
C SER A 9 16.99 -40.49 -5.84
N LYS A 10 16.09 -39.73 -6.50
CA LYS A 10 15.24 -40.26 -7.58
C LYS A 10 15.96 -40.10 -8.92
N SER A 11 16.29 -41.22 -9.57
CA SER A 11 16.94 -41.22 -10.88
C SER A 11 15.91 -41.35 -12.01
N VAL A 12 16.03 -40.52 -13.07
CA VAL A 12 15.17 -40.58 -14.27
C VAL A 12 15.85 -41.40 -15.35
N GLU A 13 15.38 -42.62 -15.58
CA GLU A 13 15.87 -43.45 -16.69
C GLU A 13 15.20 -43.04 -18.01
N ILE A 14 15.95 -42.42 -18.93
CA ILE A 14 15.51 -42.05 -20.29
C ILE A 14 16.14 -43.04 -21.29
N LYS A 15 15.31 -43.87 -21.94
CA LYS A 15 15.77 -44.80 -22.99
C LYS A 15 15.77 -44.10 -24.35
N TYR A 16 16.93 -43.94 -24.97
CA TYR A 16 17.06 -43.32 -26.30
C TYR A 16 17.84 -44.21 -27.28
N GLY A 17 17.11 -44.82 -28.22
CA GLY A 17 17.67 -45.48 -29.42
C GLY A 17 18.49 -46.77 -29.19
N PRO A 18 18.92 -47.44 -30.28
CA PRO A 18 19.50 -48.79 -30.18
C PRO A 18 21.01 -48.85 -29.93
N SER A 19 21.78 -47.75 -30.03
CA SER A 19 23.26 -47.81 -29.97
C SER A 19 23.94 -46.43 -29.94
N GLY A 20 23.90 -45.75 -28.80
CA GLY A 20 24.74 -44.56 -28.57
C GLY A 20 24.81 -44.20 -27.09
N ASN A 21 26.00 -43.80 -26.62
CA ASN A 21 26.16 -43.23 -25.28
C ASN A 21 25.69 -41.77 -25.32
N VAL A 22 24.72 -41.42 -24.48
CA VAL A 22 24.25 -40.04 -24.30
C VAL A 22 24.71 -39.56 -22.93
N SER A 23 25.29 -38.36 -22.87
CA SER A 23 25.63 -37.68 -21.62
C SER A 23 24.51 -36.73 -21.23
N LEU A 24 24.08 -36.79 -19.97
CA LEU A 24 23.14 -35.85 -19.38
C LEU A 24 23.94 -34.75 -18.68
N GLU A 25 23.66 -33.50 -19.04
CA GLU A 25 24.20 -32.33 -18.34
C GLU A 25 23.03 -31.54 -17.74
N VAL A 26 23.14 -31.18 -16.46
CA VAL A 26 22.15 -30.39 -15.74
C VAL A 26 22.65 -28.96 -15.65
N PHE A 27 21.91 -28.03 -16.24
CA PHE A 27 22.17 -26.59 -16.15
C PHE A 27 20.91 -25.89 -15.65
N ASP A 28 20.96 -25.30 -14.46
CA ASP A 28 19.92 -24.37 -13.97
C ASP A 28 18.47 -24.92 -14.05
N GLY A 29 18.28 -26.20 -13.67
CA GLY A 29 16.96 -26.88 -13.73
C GLY A 29 16.57 -27.44 -15.11
N VAL A 30 17.47 -27.37 -16.08
CA VAL A 30 17.27 -27.91 -17.43
C VAL A 30 18.15 -29.15 -17.61
N VAL A 31 17.53 -30.27 -17.98
CA VAL A 31 18.26 -31.49 -18.39
C VAL A 31 18.29 -31.51 -19.92
N ALA A 32 19.49 -31.35 -20.48
CA ALA A 32 19.70 -31.40 -21.92
C ALA A 32 20.22 -32.77 -22.34
N LEU A 33 19.57 -33.39 -23.33
CA LEU A 33 20.08 -34.58 -24.00
C LEU A 33 21.08 -34.14 -25.07
N ASN A 34 22.37 -34.34 -24.79
CA ASN A 34 23.44 -33.93 -25.69
C ASN A 34 23.95 -35.14 -26.48
N ALA A 35 23.76 -35.12 -27.80
CA ALA A 35 24.38 -36.10 -28.69
C ALA A 35 25.25 -35.36 -29.71
N LYS A 36 26.57 -35.66 -29.71
CA LYS A 36 27.55 -35.06 -30.63
C LYS A 36 27.46 -33.52 -30.73
N ASN A 37 27.40 -32.81 -29.59
CA ASN A 37 27.29 -31.35 -29.50
C ASN A 37 26.01 -30.73 -30.09
N CYS A 38 24.90 -31.46 -30.13
CA CYS A 38 23.60 -30.93 -30.53
C CYS A 38 22.56 -31.23 -29.45
N ILE A 39 21.85 -30.19 -28.98
CA ILE A 39 20.74 -30.32 -28.02
C ILE A 39 19.53 -30.82 -28.79
N ILE A 40 19.14 -32.08 -28.59
CA ILE A 40 18.06 -32.73 -29.34
C ILE A 40 16.68 -32.37 -28.77
N SER A 41 16.59 -32.18 -27.45
CA SER A 41 15.35 -31.86 -26.75
C SER A 41 15.68 -31.27 -25.39
N THR A 42 14.84 -30.34 -24.94
CA THR A 42 14.94 -29.69 -23.64
C THR A 42 13.81 -30.21 -22.76
N LEU A 43 14.14 -30.94 -21.70
CA LEU A 43 13.19 -31.32 -20.67
C LEU A 43 13.29 -30.30 -19.53
N CYS A 44 12.18 -29.63 -19.21
CA CYS A 44 12.10 -28.82 -18.00
C CYS A 44 12.00 -29.78 -16.81
N LEU A 45 12.99 -29.74 -15.92
CA LEU A 45 12.99 -30.55 -14.71
C LEU A 45 12.75 -29.61 -13.52
N GLU A 46 11.60 -29.76 -12.87
CA GLU A 46 11.25 -29.01 -11.68
C GLU A 46 11.67 -29.82 -10.44
N ALA A 47 12.79 -29.44 -9.83
CA ALA A 47 13.20 -29.99 -8.55
C ALA A 47 12.50 -29.21 -7.42
N TYR A 48 11.95 -29.93 -6.46
CA TYR A 48 11.27 -29.33 -5.31
C TYR A 48 11.76 -29.93 -3.99
N LYS A 49 11.57 -29.18 -2.91
CA LYS A 49 11.71 -29.64 -1.54
C LYS A 49 10.50 -29.18 -0.74
N CYS A 50 9.73 -30.11 -0.16
CA CYS A 50 8.46 -29.79 0.50
C CYS A 50 8.63 -28.74 1.61
N GLU A 51 9.71 -28.82 2.39
CA GLU A 51 10.05 -27.88 3.47
C GLU A 51 10.29 -26.44 2.97
N SER A 52 10.79 -26.28 1.74
CA SER A 52 11.12 -24.96 1.18
C SER A 52 9.92 -24.31 0.50
N LEU A 53 9.01 -25.13 -0.04
CA LEU A 53 7.78 -24.66 -0.68
C LEU A 53 6.73 -24.24 0.36
N SER A 54 6.63 -24.96 1.47
CA SER A 54 5.90 -24.49 2.66
C SER A 54 6.81 -23.58 3.48
N SER A 55 7.04 -22.35 2.98
CA SER A 55 7.94 -21.36 3.59
C SER A 55 7.75 -21.12 5.11
N TYR A 56 6.60 -21.54 5.65
CA TYR A 56 6.31 -21.55 7.08
C TYR A 56 5.89 -22.93 7.56
N ARG A 57 6.41 -23.31 8.73
CA ARG A 57 6.12 -24.58 9.43
C ARG A 57 4.69 -24.69 9.97
N GLU A 58 3.89 -23.63 9.85
CA GLU A 58 2.55 -23.53 10.41
C GLU A 58 1.45 -23.49 9.32
N ASP A 59 1.85 -23.45 8.04
CA ASP A 59 0.92 -23.39 6.90
C ASP A 59 0.66 -24.78 6.28
N CYS A 60 -0.19 -25.56 6.92
CA CYS A 60 -0.62 -26.87 6.41
C CYS A 60 -1.37 -26.75 5.09
N SER A 61 -2.11 -25.66 4.88
CA SER A 61 -2.88 -25.47 3.65
C SER A 61 -1.98 -25.39 2.42
N THR A 62 -0.84 -24.68 2.50
CA THR A 62 0.15 -24.67 1.42
C THR A 62 0.72 -26.07 1.18
N CYS A 63 1.03 -26.85 2.22
CA CYS A 63 1.53 -28.21 2.04
C CYS A 63 0.54 -29.13 1.30
N HIS A 64 -0.73 -29.09 1.70
CA HIS A 64 -1.79 -29.85 1.03
C HIS A 64 -1.98 -29.42 -0.43
N PHE A 65 -1.78 -28.15 -0.75
CA PHE A 65 -1.84 -27.65 -2.12
C PHE A 65 -0.85 -28.33 -3.04
N LEU A 66 0.40 -28.41 -2.58
CA LEU A 66 1.51 -28.97 -3.33
C LEU A 66 1.24 -30.42 -3.69
N ASN A 67 0.64 -31.17 -2.76
CA ASN A 67 0.24 -32.54 -3.03
C ASN A 67 -0.96 -32.63 -3.99
N GLN A 68 -2.09 -32.02 -3.62
CA GLN A 68 -3.35 -32.25 -4.33
C GLN A 68 -3.44 -31.56 -5.70
N SER A 69 -2.79 -30.40 -5.85
CA SER A 69 -2.93 -29.56 -7.06
C SER A 69 -1.67 -29.54 -7.92
N LYS A 70 -0.49 -29.77 -7.35
CA LYS A 70 0.79 -29.83 -8.10
C LYS A 70 1.32 -31.26 -8.29
N GLY A 71 0.79 -32.24 -7.55
CA GLY A 71 1.25 -33.63 -7.62
C GLY A 71 2.60 -33.86 -6.96
N TYR A 72 3.08 -32.92 -6.13
CA TYR A 72 4.30 -33.12 -5.36
C TYR A 72 4.03 -34.09 -4.21
N GLU A 73 4.95 -35.02 -3.98
CA GLU A 73 4.82 -36.02 -2.92
C GLU A 73 5.16 -35.43 -1.53
N CYS A 74 4.41 -34.39 -1.14
CA CYS A 74 4.52 -33.68 0.11
C CYS A 74 3.43 -34.11 1.10
N GLN A 75 3.80 -34.22 2.37
CA GLN A 75 2.89 -34.55 3.47
C GLN A 75 3.05 -33.55 4.62
N TRP A 76 1.92 -33.14 5.19
CA TRP A 76 1.91 -32.34 6.40
C TRP A 76 2.05 -33.23 7.64
N CYS A 77 2.99 -32.90 8.52
CA CYS A 77 3.30 -33.66 9.73
C CYS A 77 3.32 -32.77 10.95
N GLN A 78 2.71 -33.26 12.03
CA GLN A 78 2.62 -32.51 13.28
C GLN A 78 4.01 -32.12 13.81
N ASN A 79 4.21 -30.84 14.15
CA ASN A 79 5.48 -30.23 14.63
C ASN A 79 6.66 -30.17 13.65
N THR A 80 6.67 -30.98 12.59
CA THR A 80 7.73 -30.95 11.58
C THR A 80 7.38 -30.02 10.41
N GLY A 81 6.10 -29.83 10.13
CA GLY A 81 5.60 -29.05 9.00
C GLY A 81 5.49 -29.90 7.74
N CYS A 82 5.73 -29.30 6.57
CA CYS A 82 5.64 -29.98 5.29
C CYS A 82 6.92 -30.74 4.97
N VAL A 83 6.83 -32.06 4.80
CA VAL A 83 7.96 -32.95 4.51
C VAL A 83 7.68 -33.83 3.31
N ASP A 84 8.73 -34.38 2.70
CA ASP A 84 8.59 -35.38 1.64
C ASP A 84 8.02 -36.69 2.23
N VAL A 85 7.09 -37.33 1.51
CA VAL A 85 6.41 -38.57 1.95
C VAL A 85 7.42 -39.69 2.31
N ASP A 86 8.53 -39.75 1.59
CA ASP A 86 9.54 -40.81 1.73
C ASP A 86 10.53 -40.58 2.91
N ASN A 87 10.48 -39.43 3.59
CA ASN A 87 11.54 -39.02 4.54
C ASN A 87 11.45 -39.69 5.94
N ASN A 88 10.48 -40.57 6.21
CA ASN A 88 10.29 -41.24 7.51
C ASN A 88 10.24 -40.29 8.74
N GLN A 89 10.12 -38.98 8.52
CA GLN A 89 10.11 -37.92 9.55
C GLN A 89 8.70 -37.53 10.01
N CYS A 90 7.69 -38.21 9.47
CA CYS A 90 6.31 -38.04 9.85
C CYS A 90 5.92 -39.09 10.90
N SER A 91 5.88 -38.71 12.17
CA SER A 91 5.36 -39.57 13.23
C SER A 91 3.84 -39.62 13.23
N GLN A 92 3.18 -38.52 12.84
CA GLN A 92 1.73 -38.40 12.78
C GLN A 92 1.30 -37.39 11.71
N ALA A 93 0.45 -37.85 10.79
CA ALA A 93 -0.24 -36.96 9.86
C ALA A 93 -1.30 -36.16 10.63
N ASP A 94 -1.27 -34.84 10.50
CA ASP A 94 -2.21 -33.94 11.19
C ASP A 94 -3.27 -33.41 10.22
N THR A 95 -4.48 -33.19 10.73
CA THR A 95 -5.51 -32.45 10.01
C THR A 95 -5.25 -30.97 10.18
N CYS A 96 -5.25 -30.22 9.08
CA CYS A 96 -4.99 -28.79 9.11
C CYS A 96 -5.94 -28.08 10.09
N GLY A 97 -5.39 -27.26 10.99
CA GLY A 97 -6.17 -26.50 11.95
C GLY A 97 -6.97 -25.37 11.29
N GLY A 98 -7.66 -24.57 12.11
CA GLY A 98 -8.33 -23.35 11.64
C GLY A 98 -7.35 -22.32 11.05
N PRO A 99 -7.86 -21.31 10.33
CA PRO A 99 -7.04 -20.23 9.79
C PRO A 99 -6.39 -19.43 10.92
N THR A 100 -5.20 -18.90 10.66
CA THR A 100 -4.48 -18.02 11.61
C THR A 100 -4.25 -16.68 10.94
N VAL A 101 -4.66 -15.58 11.58
CA VAL A 101 -4.45 -14.21 11.09
C VAL A 101 -3.32 -13.58 11.89
N THR A 102 -2.28 -13.13 11.20
CA THR A 102 -1.09 -12.53 11.83
C THR A 102 -1.06 -11.01 11.71
N LYS A 103 -1.69 -10.46 10.66
CA LYS A 103 -1.64 -9.03 10.37
C LYS A 103 -2.78 -8.60 9.44
N ILE A 104 -3.21 -7.36 9.59
CA ILE A 104 -4.04 -6.63 8.62
C ILE A 104 -3.38 -5.29 8.27
N SER A 105 -3.56 -4.83 7.02
CA SER A 105 -3.11 -3.51 6.58
C SER A 105 -4.03 -2.96 5.48
N PRO A 106 -4.51 -1.70 5.59
CA PRO A 106 -4.40 -0.81 6.75
C PRO A 106 -5.13 -1.37 7.99
N THR A 107 -4.86 -0.78 9.15
CA THR A 107 -5.50 -1.15 10.43
C THR A 107 -6.80 -0.39 10.70
N ASP A 108 -7.17 0.51 9.81
CA ASP A 108 -8.31 1.42 9.96
C ASP A 108 -8.84 1.88 8.59
N GLY A 109 -10.09 2.37 8.58
CA GLY A 109 -10.76 2.88 7.39
C GLY A 109 -12.11 3.55 7.69
N PRO A 110 -12.74 4.21 6.71
CA PRO A 110 -14.05 4.87 6.84
C PRO A 110 -15.18 3.93 7.27
N PRO A 111 -16.15 4.39 8.10
CA PRO A 111 -17.40 3.66 8.36
C PRO A 111 -18.25 3.43 7.10
N GLU A 112 -18.03 4.16 6.02
CA GLU A 112 -18.70 3.95 4.73
C GLU A 112 -18.25 2.67 4.03
N GLY A 113 -17.09 2.12 4.38
CA GLY A 113 -16.47 0.98 3.71
C GLY A 113 -15.55 1.40 2.56
N GLY A 114 -15.30 0.50 1.60
CA GLY A 114 -14.46 0.76 0.42
C GLY A 114 -12.95 0.66 0.65
N THR A 115 -12.52 0.31 1.86
CA THR A 115 -11.09 0.13 2.17
C THR A 115 -10.63 -1.24 1.66
N GLU A 116 -9.70 -1.25 0.69
CA GLU A 116 -9.00 -2.49 0.34
C GLU A 116 -8.01 -2.85 1.46
N VAL A 117 -8.28 -3.96 2.13
CA VAL A 117 -7.40 -4.48 3.18
C VAL A 117 -6.62 -5.67 2.68
N THR A 118 -5.37 -5.77 3.12
CA THR A 118 -4.51 -6.94 2.97
C THR A 118 -4.36 -7.64 4.32
N ILE A 119 -4.78 -8.90 4.38
CA ILE A 119 -4.72 -9.76 5.56
C ILE A 119 -3.60 -10.79 5.31
N GLU A 120 -2.67 -10.91 6.25
CA GLU A 120 -1.59 -11.90 6.20
C GLU A 120 -1.77 -12.97 7.27
N GLY A 121 -1.51 -14.23 6.94
CA GLY A 121 -1.68 -15.33 7.87
C GLY A 121 -1.36 -16.70 7.28
N PHE A 122 -1.94 -17.75 7.86
CA PHE A 122 -1.71 -19.14 7.51
C PHE A 122 -3.04 -19.89 7.43
N ASN A 123 -3.03 -21.04 6.74
CA ASN A 123 -4.17 -21.95 6.70
C ASN A 123 -5.44 -21.32 6.08
N PHE A 124 -5.25 -20.44 5.09
CA PHE A 124 -6.35 -19.79 4.37
C PHE A 124 -7.04 -20.70 3.35
N GLY A 125 -6.54 -21.92 3.14
CA GLY A 125 -7.08 -22.86 2.17
C GLY A 125 -6.57 -22.62 0.75
N ILE A 126 -7.12 -23.34 -0.22
CA ILE A 126 -6.76 -23.23 -1.66
C ILE A 126 -8.02 -23.22 -2.52
N LYS A 127 -8.93 -24.16 -2.25
CA LYS A 127 -10.24 -24.33 -2.90
C LYS A 127 -11.31 -24.52 -1.83
N SER A 128 -11.23 -23.69 -0.80
CA SER A 128 -12.10 -23.72 0.38
C SER A 128 -13.13 -22.60 0.29
N ASP A 129 -14.23 -22.76 1.01
CA ASP A 129 -15.16 -21.66 1.24
C ASP A 129 -14.51 -20.70 2.25
N VAL A 130 -14.13 -19.52 1.79
CA VAL A 130 -13.40 -18.53 2.58
C VAL A 130 -14.21 -17.26 2.68
N THR A 131 -14.53 -16.89 3.91
CA THR A 131 -15.21 -15.63 4.21
C THR A 131 -14.42 -14.80 5.20
N VAL A 132 -14.57 -13.50 5.13
CA VAL A 132 -13.92 -12.56 6.04
C VAL A 132 -14.97 -11.65 6.64
N THR A 133 -14.90 -11.45 7.95
CA THR A 133 -15.67 -10.40 8.63
C THR A 133 -14.72 -9.48 9.39
N ILE A 134 -14.97 -8.18 9.31
CA ILE A 134 -14.17 -7.12 9.93
C ILE A 134 -15.08 -6.32 10.85
N ALA A 135 -14.79 -6.36 12.15
CA ALA A 135 -15.64 -5.77 13.20
C ALA A 135 -17.12 -6.19 13.10
N GLY A 136 -17.36 -7.46 12.75
CA GLY A 136 -18.69 -8.05 12.58
C GLY A 136 -19.37 -7.77 11.23
N VAL A 137 -18.74 -7.00 10.34
CA VAL A 137 -19.26 -6.69 9.00
C VAL A 137 -18.59 -7.58 7.95
N GLN A 138 -19.35 -8.16 7.03
CA GLN A 138 -18.80 -8.97 5.95
C GLN A 138 -17.88 -8.16 5.03
N CYS A 139 -16.72 -8.71 4.67
CA CYS A 139 -15.82 -8.14 3.67
C CYS A 139 -16.18 -8.71 2.29
N GLU A 140 -16.17 -7.88 1.24
CA GLU A 140 -16.49 -8.30 -0.12
C GLU A 140 -15.24 -8.54 -0.97
N ASN A 141 -15.42 -9.21 -2.12
CA ASN A 141 -14.36 -9.49 -3.09
C ASN A 141 -13.14 -10.19 -2.47
N VAL A 142 -13.40 -11.16 -1.59
CA VAL A 142 -12.35 -11.95 -0.93
C VAL A 142 -11.55 -12.73 -1.97
N THR A 143 -10.25 -12.46 -2.03
CA THR A 143 -9.28 -13.19 -2.84
C THR A 143 -8.08 -13.52 -1.99
N PHE A 144 -7.45 -14.68 -2.21
CA PHE A 144 -6.24 -15.05 -1.47
C PHE A 144 -5.27 -15.84 -2.35
N VAL A 145 -3.99 -15.68 -2.05
CA VAL A 145 -2.89 -16.43 -2.68
C VAL A 145 -1.90 -16.80 -1.57
N GLY A 146 -1.85 -18.09 -1.24
CA GLY A 146 -1.07 -18.60 -0.12
C GLY A 146 -1.43 -17.87 1.17
N ARG A 147 -0.46 -17.13 1.72
CA ARG A 147 -0.55 -16.45 3.02
C ARG A 147 -1.16 -15.06 3.01
N ARG A 148 -1.58 -14.57 1.83
CA ARG A 148 -2.11 -13.21 1.68
C ARG A 148 -3.51 -13.25 1.15
N MET A 149 -4.38 -12.50 1.80
CA MET A 149 -5.77 -12.31 1.43
C MET A 149 -6.04 -10.83 1.22
N ARG A 150 -6.89 -10.50 0.26
CA ARG A 150 -7.40 -9.16 -0.01
C ARG A 150 -8.92 -9.19 0.01
N CYS A 151 -9.51 -8.15 0.57
CA CYS A 151 -10.95 -7.92 0.50
C CYS A 151 -11.25 -6.42 0.68
N ILE A 152 -12.48 -6.01 0.40
CA ILE A 152 -12.94 -4.63 0.53
C ILE A 152 -13.93 -4.53 1.69
N THR A 153 -13.70 -3.58 2.61
CA THR A 153 -14.59 -3.34 3.74
C THR A 153 -15.96 -2.85 3.26
N LEU A 154 -17.02 -3.26 3.95
CA LEU A 154 -18.37 -2.71 3.74
C LEU A 154 -18.71 -1.69 4.82
N SER A 155 -19.85 -1.01 4.64
CA SER A 155 -20.31 0.02 5.57
C SER A 155 -20.59 -0.53 6.97
N LYS A 156 -20.12 0.16 8.00
CA LYS A 156 -20.40 -0.09 9.41
C LYS A 156 -21.14 1.10 10.03
N SER A 157 -22.36 0.86 10.49
CA SER A 157 -23.09 1.83 11.31
C SER A 157 -22.58 1.83 12.74
N PHE A 158 -22.43 3.00 13.33
CA PHE A 158 -22.13 3.14 14.76
C PHE A 158 -23.39 3.18 15.61
N ASP A 159 -23.32 2.60 16.81
CA ASP A 159 -24.44 2.55 17.77
C ASP A 159 -24.86 3.93 18.31
N SER A 160 -24.03 4.97 18.10
CA SER A 160 -24.29 6.33 18.55
C SER A 160 -23.77 7.35 17.54
N PRO A 161 -24.52 8.43 17.25
CA PRO A 161 -24.08 9.49 16.34
C PRO A 161 -22.89 10.31 16.87
N GLU A 162 -22.55 10.22 18.15
CA GLU A 162 -21.35 10.87 18.72
C GLU A 162 -20.08 10.02 18.61
N LYS A 163 -20.22 8.73 18.27
CA LYS A 163 -19.09 7.82 18.17
C LYS A 163 -18.27 8.20 16.93
N SER A 164 -16.98 8.46 17.10
CA SER A 164 -16.07 8.80 15.99
C SER A 164 -15.22 7.61 15.54
N GLU A 165 -15.18 6.53 16.33
CA GLU A 165 -14.44 5.31 16.01
C GLU A 165 -15.04 4.06 16.65
N GLU A 166 -14.89 2.92 15.97
CA GLU A 166 -15.27 1.61 16.47
C GLU A 166 -14.29 0.53 15.99
N SER A 167 -13.63 -0.12 16.94
CA SER A 167 -12.76 -1.26 16.68
C SER A 167 -13.54 -2.57 16.75
N GLY A 168 -13.13 -3.54 15.94
CA GLY A 168 -13.55 -4.91 16.11
C GLY A 168 -12.64 -5.90 15.41
N GLN A 169 -12.84 -7.18 15.73
CA GLN A 169 -11.98 -8.26 15.32
C GLN A 169 -12.07 -8.53 13.81
N VAL A 170 -10.93 -8.87 13.22
CA VAL A 170 -10.81 -9.44 11.88
C VAL A 170 -10.89 -10.95 12.03
N VAL A 171 -11.95 -11.55 11.49
CA VAL A 171 -12.18 -13.00 11.54
C VAL A 171 -12.16 -13.54 10.13
N VAL A 172 -11.23 -14.47 9.88
CA VAL A 172 -11.20 -15.27 8.66
C VAL A 172 -11.86 -16.61 8.97
N THR A 173 -12.80 -17.03 8.13
CA THR A 173 -13.47 -18.33 8.26
C THR A 173 -13.17 -19.17 7.04
N VAL A 174 -12.60 -20.35 7.24
CA VAL A 174 -12.25 -21.30 6.17
C VAL A 174 -12.99 -22.60 6.44
N ASP A 175 -13.84 -23.04 5.50
CA ASP A 175 -14.64 -24.27 5.61
C ASP A 175 -15.42 -24.38 6.94
N GLY A 176 -15.90 -23.23 7.44
CA GLY A 176 -16.66 -23.13 8.70
C GLY A 176 -15.81 -23.03 9.98
N MET A 177 -14.48 -23.03 9.88
CA MET A 177 -13.58 -22.82 11.01
C MET A 177 -13.11 -21.36 11.07
N ASN A 178 -13.36 -20.70 12.19
CA ASN A 178 -12.95 -19.31 12.41
C ASN A 178 -11.50 -19.23 12.87
N SER A 179 -10.85 -18.12 12.53
CA SER A 179 -9.56 -17.75 13.11
C SER A 179 -9.69 -17.41 14.59
N SER A 180 -8.68 -17.76 15.39
CA SER A 180 -8.66 -17.53 16.84
C SER A 180 -7.90 -16.27 17.26
N ASP A 181 -7.24 -15.58 16.33
CA ASP A 181 -6.34 -14.47 16.62
C ASP A 181 -7.06 -13.16 16.91
N ASP A 182 -6.53 -12.38 17.85
CA ASP A 182 -7.06 -11.07 18.22
C ASP A 182 -6.46 -9.94 17.35
N ILE A 183 -6.76 -9.96 16.05
CA ILE A 183 -6.39 -8.90 15.12
C ILE A 183 -7.54 -7.91 15.01
N GLN A 184 -7.26 -6.63 15.23
CA GLN A 184 -8.28 -5.57 15.27
C GLN A 184 -8.20 -4.67 14.05
N PHE A 185 -9.36 -4.20 13.60
CA PHE A 185 -9.51 -3.13 12.61
C PHE A 185 -10.43 -2.05 13.17
N THR A 186 -10.10 -0.79 12.95
CA THR A 186 -10.88 0.35 13.46
C THR A 186 -11.58 1.11 12.34
N TYR A 187 -12.91 1.10 12.35
CA TYR A 187 -13.69 2.02 11.54
C TYR A 187 -13.64 3.40 12.19
N LYS A 188 -13.28 4.44 11.44
CA LYS A 188 -13.08 5.80 11.96
C LYS A 188 -13.73 6.81 11.02
N VAL A 189 -14.58 7.68 11.56
CA VAL A 189 -15.21 8.76 10.79
C VAL A 189 -14.12 9.69 10.26
N GLY A 190 -14.23 10.05 8.98
CA GLY A 190 -13.36 11.00 8.30
C GLY A 190 -13.34 12.37 8.98
N GLY A 191 -12.31 13.17 8.66
CA GLY A 191 -11.81 14.11 9.64
C GLY A 191 -12.67 15.34 9.94
N LYS A 192 -12.81 15.65 11.23
CA LYS A 192 -13.33 16.94 11.71
C LYS A 192 -12.18 17.93 11.83
N LEU A 193 -12.36 19.11 11.24
CA LEU A 193 -11.44 20.22 11.46
C LEU A 193 -11.65 20.76 12.87
N ARG A 194 -10.56 21.04 13.57
CA ARG A 194 -10.62 21.76 14.85
C ARG A 194 -11.10 23.18 14.59
N ASP A 195 -11.89 23.74 15.51
CA ASP A 195 -12.46 25.09 15.35
C ASP A 195 -11.39 26.21 15.49
N ASP A 196 -10.21 25.88 16.02
CA ASP A 196 -9.10 26.82 16.28
C ASP A 196 -8.08 26.89 15.14
N ILE A 197 -8.34 26.25 14.00
CA ILE A 197 -7.39 26.23 12.89
C ILE A 197 -7.28 27.60 12.24
N LYS A 198 -6.08 28.15 12.31
CA LYS A 198 -5.64 29.24 11.45
C LYS A 198 -4.71 28.69 10.38
N VAL A 199 -4.77 29.29 9.19
CA VAL A 199 -3.77 28.99 8.16
C VAL A 199 -2.37 29.33 8.69
N SER A 200 -1.39 28.48 8.41
CA SER A 200 -0.02 28.69 8.90
C SER A 200 0.62 29.98 8.38
N HIS A 201 0.16 30.47 7.22
CA HIS A 201 0.64 31.69 6.58
C HIS A 201 -0.55 32.45 5.99
N GLU A 202 -0.75 33.72 6.36
CA GLU A 202 -1.84 34.57 5.84
C GLU A 202 -1.43 35.37 4.58
N ARG A 203 -0.38 34.92 3.88
CA ARG A 203 0.14 35.52 2.65
C ARG A 203 0.41 34.41 1.62
N ALA A 204 0.02 34.64 0.36
CA ALA A 204 0.19 33.72 -0.76
C ALA A 204 0.58 34.49 -2.03
N ASP A 205 1.21 33.79 -2.96
CA ASP A 205 1.55 34.33 -4.28
C ASP A 205 0.30 34.31 -5.19
N ASP A 206 0.14 35.30 -6.07
CA ASP A 206 -1.04 35.45 -6.93
C ASP A 206 -1.21 34.30 -7.93
N HIS A 207 -0.12 33.66 -8.36
CA HIS A 207 -0.13 32.43 -9.15
C HIS A 207 -0.43 31.17 -8.31
N GLY A 208 -0.55 31.30 -6.99
CA GLY A 208 -0.83 30.21 -6.05
C GLY A 208 0.39 29.32 -5.79
N GLY A 209 0.15 28.09 -5.35
CA GLY A 209 1.21 27.09 -5.12
C GLY A 209 1.93 27.21 -3.78
N THR A 210 1.85 28.37 -3.11
CA THR A 210 2.29 28.53 -1.72
C THR A 210 1.57 27.51 -0.82
N THR A 211 2.31 26.74 -0.02
CA THR A 211 1.73 25.69 0.84
C THR A 211 1.37 26.18 2.23
N PHE A 212 0.28 25.66 2.80
CA PHE A 212 -0.09 25.83 4.20
C PHE A 212 -0.50 24.49 4.83
N LYS A 213 -0.38 24.40 6.16
CA LYS A 213 -0.72 23.19 6.92
C LYS A 213 -1.99 23.39 7.73
N VAL A 214 -2.74 22.30 7.84
CA VAL A 214 -4.04 22.25 8.53
C VAL A 214 -3.97 21.14 9.56
N ILE A 215 -4.39 21.42 10.79
CA ILE A 215 -4.37 20.44 11.89
C ILE A 215 -5.80 20.08 12.24
N GLY A 216 -6.17 18.82 12.13
CA GLY A 216 -7.49 18.34 12.52
C GLY A 216 -7.40 16.96 13.16
N GLU A 217 -8.49 16.21 13.07
CA GLU A 217 -8.59 14.86 13.61
C GLU A 217 -9.23 13.96 12.54
N GLY A 218 -8.76 12.73 12.36
CA GLY A 218 -9.42 11.71 11.52
C GLY A 218 -9.24 11.83 10.00
N PHE A 219 -8.18 12.46 9.47
CA PHE A 219 -7.99 12.68 8.02
C PHE A 219 -7.72 11.43 7.14
N ILE A 220 -7.95 10.23 7.65
CA ILE A 220 -7.62 8.95 6.99
C ILE A 220 -8.64 8.50 5.96
N ALA A 221 -9.85 9.07 5.99
CA ALA A 221 -11.01 8.65 5.23
C ALA A 221 -11.63 9.83 4.46
N ILE A 222 -10.78 10.61 3.77
CA ILE A 222 -11.26 11.73 2.95
C ILE A 222 -11.17 11.34 1.47
N ASP A 223 -12.31 11.21 0.80
CA ASP A 223 -12.41 10.84 -0.63
C ASP A 223 -12.18 12.04 -1.55
N ASN A 224 -12.70 13.21 -1.17
CA ASN A 224 -12.64 14.45 -1.90
C ASN A 224 -12.10 15.56 -1.00
N LEU A 225 -10.82 15.87 -1.22
CA LEU A 225 -10.09 16.90 -0.52
C LEU A 225 -9.72 18.02 -1.51
N THR A 226 -10.42 19.15 -1.42
CA THR A 226 -10.18 20.31 -2.29
C THR A 226 -10.09 21.60 -1.52
N VAL A 227 -9.46 22.60 -2.14
CA VAL A 227 -9.34 23.96 -1.63
C VAL A 227 -9.85 24.94 -2.68
N GLY A 228 -10.55 25.97 -2.24
CA GLY A 228 -11.12 26.98 -3.13
C GLY A 228 -11.43 28.29 -2.40
N PHE A 229 -11.82 29.29 -3.19
CA PHE A 229 -12.33 30.54 -2.65
C PHE A 229 -13.79 30.36 -2.22
N VAL A 230 -14.18 31.00 -1.12
CA VAL A 230 -15.56 30.92 -0.60
C VAL A 230 -16.58 31.42 -1.63
N ASP A 231 -16.20 32.43 -2.41
CA ASP A 231 -17.06 33.09 -3.39
C ASP A 231 -16.90 32.51 -4.82
N SER A 232 -16.31 31.31 -4.95
CA SER A 232 -16.07 30.66 -6.24
C SER A 232 -16.52 29.20 -6.25
N GLU A 233 -17.09 28.76 -7.37
CA GLU A 233 -17.35 27.33 -7.63
C GLU A 233 -16.09 26.60 -8.14
N GLU A 234 -15.06 27.32 -8.61
CA GLU A 234 -13.79 26.73 -9.01
C GLU A 234 -13.03 26.23 -7.77
N ARG A 235 -12.83 24.91 -7.68
CA ARG A 235 -12.09 24.24 -6.61
C ARG A 235 -10.91 23.46 -7.19
N GLY A 236 -9.76 23.55 -6.53
CA GLY A 236 -8.54 22.85 -6.91
C GLY A 236 -8.23 21.68 -5.98
N SER A 237 -7.59 20.63 -6.51
CA SER A 237 -7.06 19.50 -5.75
C SER A 237 -5.67 19.79 -5.17
N GLY A 238 -5.53 20.93 -4.49
CA GLY A 238 -4.26 21.42 -3.94
C GLY A 238 -3.84 20.79 -2.62
N CYS A 239 -4.63 19.87 -2.08
CA CYS A 239 -4.49 19.36 -0.73
C CYS A 239 -4.14 17.86 -0.71
N ARG A 240 -3.30 17.46 0.24
CA ARG A 240 -3.01 16.05 0.53
C ARG A 240 -2.90 15.78 2.02
N ILE A 241 -3.24 14.56 2.40
CA ILE A 241 -3.14 14.07 3.77
C ILE A 241 -1.67 13.79 4.08
N LEU A 242 -1.14 14.40 5.16
CA LEU A 242 0.19 14.07 5.68
C LEU A 242 0.11 13.02 6.78
N THR A 243 -0.85 13.17 7.69
CA THR A 243 -1.13 12.24 8.79
C THR A 243 -2.63 12.26 9.10
N GLN A 244 -3.09 11.34 9.96
CA GLN A 244 -4.45 11.34 10.49
C GLN A 244 -4.89 12.65 11.19
N THR A 245 -3.96 13.58 11.47
CA THR A 245 -4.25 14.88 12.10
C THR A 245 -3.68 16.07 11.33
N LYS A 246 -3.03 15.87 10.17
CA LYS A 246 -2.39 16.94 9.40
C LYS A 246 -2.67 16.82 7.90
N LEU A 247 -3.11 17.93 7.28
CA LEU A 247 -3.13 18.11 5.83
C LEU A 247 -2.06 19.12 5.43
N GLU A 248 -1.58 19.01 4.20
CA GLU A 248 -0.81 20.04 3.49
C GLU A 248 -1.57 20.44 2.24
N CYS A 249 -1.86 21.72 2.12
CA CYS A 249 -2.65 22.32 1.05
C CYS A 249 -1.86 23.40 0.33
N THR A 250 -2.14 23.62 -0.95
CA THR A 250 -1.62 24.74 -1.73
C THR A 250 -2.71 25.79 -1.93
N TYR A 251 -2.35 27.06 -1.80
CA TYR A 251 -3.25 28.15 -2.18
C TYR A 251 -3.55 28.09 -3.68
N PRO A 252 -4.82 28.28 -4.11
CA PRO A 252 -5.18 28.38 -5.52
C PRO A 252 -4.65 29.69 -6.14
N SER A 253 -4.45 29.72 -7.47
CA SER A 253 -4.16 30.96 -8.20
C SER A 253 -5.34 31.93 -8.06
N ASN A 254 -5.02 33.21 -7.87
CA ASN A 254 -5.96 34.30 -7.74
C ASN A 254 -5.91 35.22 -8.98
N LYS A 255 -6.72 34.87 -9.99
CA LYS A 255 -6.86 35.62 -11.25
C LYS A 255 -7.27 37.09 -11.07
N GLU A 256 -7.91 37.44 -9.96
CA GLU A 256 -8.30 38.83 -9.67
C GLU A 256 -7.09 39.64 -9.20
N SER A 257 -6.28 39.08 -8.30
CA SER A 257 -5.00 39.66 -7.88
C SER A 257 -4.05 39.85 -9.08
N GLU A 258 -3.92 38.82 -9.94
CA GLU A 258 -3.10 38.87 -11.17
C GLU A 258 -3.50 39.99 -12.14
N LYS A 259 -4.78 40.41 -12.12
CA LYS A 259 -5.31 41.50 -12.97
C LYS A 259 -5.07 42.88 -12.36
N LEU A 260 -5.10 42.98 -11.03
CA LEU A 260 -5.02 44.25 -10.34
C LEU A 260 -3.58 44.82 -10.32
N ARG A 261 -2.53 43.97 -10.35
CA ARG A 261 -1.08 44.32 -10.48
C ARG A 261 -0.70 45.72 -9.94
N LYS A 262 -1.17 46.10 -8.76
CA LYS A 262 -0.94 47.45 -8.21
C LYS A 262 -0.87 47.43 -6.69
N GLU A 263 0.36 47.59 -6.20
CA GLU A 263 0.83 48.15 -4.92
C GLU A 263 0.25 47.62 -3.58
N GLU A 264 -0.98 47.13 -3.53
CA GLU A 264 -1.63 46.57 -2.35
C GLU A 264 -2.25 45.22 -2.73
N GLY A 265 -1.77 44.13 -2.11
CA GLY A 265 -2.25 42.77 -2.39
C GLY A 265 -3.76 42.59 -2.15
N THR A 266 -4.33 41.54 -2.75
CA THR A 266 -5.77 41.26 -2.67
C THR A 266 -6.06 40.32 -1.49
N ARG A 267 -7.03 40.67 -0.63
CA ARG A 267 -7.48 39.75 0.44
C ARG A 267 -8.61 38.86 -0.06
N SER A 268 -8.51 37.56 0.20
CA SER A 268 -9.53 36.58 -0.21
C SER A 268 -9.82 35.57 0.90
N ASN A 269 -11.08 35.20 1.04
CA ASN A 269 -11.51 34.13 1.95
C ASN A 269 -11.39 32.79 1.24
N ILE A 270 -10.74 31.84 1.90
CA ILE A 270 -10.58 30.48 1.39
C ILE A 270 -11.29 29.47 2.29
N ALA A 271 -11.63 28.33 1.70
CA ALA A 271 -12.20 27.20 2.40
C ALA A 271 -11.57 25.89 1.93
N ILE A 272 -11.56 24.91 2.83
CA ILE A 272 -11.25 23.52 2.50
C ILE A 272 -12.54 22.73 2.50
N TYR A 273 -12.69 21.88 1.49
CA TYR A 273 -13.81 20.98 1.32
C TYR A 273 -13.34 19.55 1.54
N LEU A 274 -14.05 18.85 2.43
CA LEU A 274 -13.80 17.48 2.90
C LEU A 274 -15.10 16.70 2.73
N ASP A 275 -15.23 15.88 1.68
CA ASP A 275 -16.39 15.00 1.46
C ASP A 275 -17.76 15.68 1.60
N GLY A 276 -17.86 16.90 1.08
CA GLY A 276 -19.09 17.70 1.13
C GLY A 276 -19.25 18.58 2.38
N PHE A 277 -18.42 18.39 3.41
CA PHE A 277 -18.22 19.38 4.46
C PHE A 277 -17.27 20.49 3.98
N SER A 278 -17.45 21.71 4.47
CA SER A 278 -16.54 22.82 4.19
C SER A 278 -16.17 23.56 5.45
N HIS A 279 -14.90 23.95 5.58
CA HIS A 279 -14.44 24.82 6.64
C HIS A 279 -13.86 26.10 6.03
N THR A 280 -14.50 27.21 6.37
CA THR A 280 -14.05 28.54 6.00
C THR A 280 -13.14 29.09 7.08
N PHE A 281 -11.97 29.58 6.68
CA PHE A 281 -11.05 30.22 7.62
C PHE A 281 -11.57 31.61 8.00
N THR A 282 -11.40 31.97 9.27
CA THR A 282 -11.82 33.29 9.79
C THR A 282 -10.92 34.43 9.33
N SER A 283 -9.64 34.14 9.05
CA SER A 283 -8.68 35.09 8.47
C SER A 283 -8.72 35.06 6.94
N SER A 284 -8.86 36.22 6.31
CA SER A 284 -8.60 36.39 4.88
C SER A 284 -7.10 36.29 4.58
N VAL A 285 -6.76 35.68 3.45
CA VAL A 285 -5.38 35.52 2.97
C VAL A 285 -5.03 36.66 2.04
N LEU A 286 -3.85 37.26 2.21
CA LEU A 286 -3.32 38.30 1.34
C LEU A 286 -2.56 37.69 0.15
N TYR A 287 -3.11 37.81 -1.04
CA TYR A 287 -2.44 37.48 -2.30
C TYR A 287 -1.58 38.65 -2.76
N VAL A 288 -0.31 38.39 -3.04
CA VAL A 288 0.66 39.38 -3.52
C VAL A 288 1.25 38.92 -4.85
N ASP A 289 1.76 39.87 -5.63
CA ASP A 289 2.45 39.57 -6.88
C ASP A 289 3.64 38.64 -6.63
N ASP A 290 3.86 37.69 -7.55
CA ASP A 290 5.03 36.83 -7.57
C ASP A 290 6.34 37.62 -7.37
N PRO A 291 7.30 37.10 -6.58
CA PRO A 291 8.59 37.73 -6.42
C PRO A 291 9.32 37.83 -7.77
N LEU A 292 9.77 39.04 -8.10
CA LEU A 292 10.59 39.28 -9.30
C LEU A 292 12.00 38.72 -9.07
N PHE A 293 12.35 37.65 -9.78
CA PHE A 293 13.71 37.13 -9.82
C PHE A 293 14.53 37.91 -10.87
N ALA A 294 15.50 38.69 -10.41
CA ALA A 294 16.52 39.21 -11.31
C ALA A 294 17.44 38.05 -11.75
N ALA A 295 17.51 37.79 -13.05
CA ALA A 295 18.50 36.87 -13.58
C ALA A 295 19.90 37.47 -13.35
N PHE A 296 20.77 36.75 -12.64
CA PHE A 296 22.17 37.13 -12.53
C PHE A 296 22.84 36.87 -13.87
N ASN A 297 23.10 37.93 -14.64
CA ASN A 297 24.07 37.85 -15.72
C ASN A 297 25.47 37.77 -15.11
N ASP A 298 26.34 36.92 -15.64
CA ASP A 298 27.73 36.66 -15.19
C ASP A 298 28.65 37.90 -15.16
N THR A 299 28.13 39.09 -15.47
CA THR A 299 28.83 40.36 -15.37
C THR A 299 28.40 41.10 -14.10
N CYS A 300 29.30 41.17 -13.10
CA CYS A 300 29.16 41.87 -11.81
C CYS A 300 28.92 43.40 -11.87
N ASN A 301 28.33 43.94 -12.95
CA ASN A 301 28.23 45.38 -13.19
C ASN A 301 26.78 45.92 -13.22
N THR A 302 25.79 45.14 -12.78
CA THR A 302 24.40 45.62 -12.71
C THR A 302 24.09 46.18 -11.32
N THR A 303 23.96 47.50 -11.21
CA THR A 303 23.49 48.18 -10.02
C THR A 303 21.96 48.26 -10.04
N TYR A 304 21.29 47.68 -9.05
CA TYR A 304 19.84 47.76 -8.88
C TYR A 304 19.50 48.83 -7.83
N ASN A 305 18.68 49.82 -8.19
CA ASN A 305 18.17 50.82 -7.26
C ASN A 305 16.88 50.30 -6.60
N PHE A 306 16.94 50.08 -5.28
CA PHE A 306 15.79 49.67 -4.48
C PHE A 306 15.11 50.87 -3.83
N ASN A 307 13.78 50.86 -3.78
CA ASN A 307 12.98 51.83 -3.05
C ASN A 307 12.71 51.32 -1.62
N PRO A 308 13.36 51.89 -0.58
CA PRO A 308 13.28 51.38 0.79
C PRO A 308 11.95 51.66 1.51
N ARG A 309 10.93 52.19 0.82
CA ARG A 309 9.57 52.39 1.37
C ARG A 309 8.68 51.16 1.32
N LEU A 310 9.07 50.12 0.59
CA LEU A 310 8.41 48.82 0.56
C LEU A 310 9.19 47.89 1.51
N GLU A 311 8.54 47.31 2.53
CA GLU A 311 9.15 46.43 3.55
C GLU A 311 9.59 45.05 3.00
N ASP A 312 10.06 44.98 1.75
CA ASP A 312 10.56 43.74 1.17
C ASP A 312 12.06 43.58 1.47
N SER A 313 12.37 42.91 2.59
CA SER A 313 13.74 42.49 2.90
C SER A 313 14.13 41.30 2.02
N ILE A 314 15.06 41.49 1.09
CA ILE A 314 15.63 40.39 0.27
C ILE A 314 16.80 39.76 1.02
N LYS A 315 16.73 38.45 1.29
CA LYS A 315 17.89 37.64 1.73
C LYS A 315 18.66 37.15 0.50
N LEU A 316 19.88 37.64 0.33
CA LEU A 316 20.82 37.14 -0.68
C LEU A 316 21.47 35.85 -0.18
N VAL A 317 21.22 34.73 -0.86
CA VAL A 317 21.93 33.46 -0.64
C VAL A 317 22.97 33.31 -1.75
N VAL A 318 24.25 33.55 -1.43
CA VAL A 318 25.35 33.40 -2.39
C VAL A 318 25.79 31.93 -2.42
N SER A 319 25.42 31.22 -3.49
CA SER A 319 25.93 29.88 -3.77
C SER A 319 27.27 29.98 -4.49
N ARG A 320 28.36 29.95 -3.70
CA ARG A 320 29.79 29.92 -4.10
C ARG A 320 30.40 31.27 -4.51
N LEU A 321 31.32 31.75 -3.66
CA LEU A 321 32.46 32.54 -4.10
C LEU A 321 33.50 31.57 -4.68
N ILE A 322 33.80 31.70 -5.96
CA ILE A 322 35.03 31.15 -6.54
C ILE A 322 36.05 32.29 -6.46
N CYS A 323 37.07 32.13 -5.62
CA CYS A 323 38.27 32.97 -5.64
C CYS A 323 39.15 32.59 -6.83
#